data_AF-A0A520BJ33-F1
#
_entry.id   AF-A0A520BJ33-F1
#
_cell.length_a   1.000
_cell.length_b   1.000
_cell.length_c   1.000
_cell.angle_alpha   90.00
_cell.angle_beta   90.00
_cell.angle_gamma   90.00
#
_symmetry.space_group_name_H-M   'P 1'
#
loop_
_entity.id
_entity.type
_entity.pdbx_description
1 polymer ?
#
loop_
_entity_poly.entity_id
_entity_poly.type
_entity_poly.pdbx_seq_one_letter_code
_entity_poly.pdbx_strand_id
1 'polypeptide(L)'
;MPEKIIPITDLRELRLPSMPVPSAPEAPTGLLNDALGRPLHDLRISVTDRCNFRCVYCMPKEVFDKDYAYLPHGDLLSFEEITRVARLFVAHGVEKLRLTGGEPLLRKNLEGLVGMLRALSTPSGRPLDITLTTNGSLLARKAQALKDAGLDRVTVSLDALDDTVFRRMNDVDFAVADVLHGLDAAHAAGLGPIKVNMVVKRGTNEDQILPMARHFKGSPFILRFIEYMDVGASNGWNMDEVIPSAEVARRIGLELPLAPVAANYSGETAARWRY
;
A
#
# COMPACT_ATOMS: atom_id res chain seq x y z
N MET A 1 7.81 34.75 -0.58
CA MET A 1 7.81 33.40 0.03
C MET A 1 8.01 32.44 -1.14
N PRO A 2 9.12 31.69 -1.21
CA PRO A 2 9.27 30.71 -2.29
C PRO A 2 8.12 29.71 -2.17
N GLU A 3 7.41 29.47 -3.27
CA GLU A 3 6.34 28.47 -3.31
C GLU A 3 6.92 27.14 -2.84
N LYS A 4 6.49 26.67 -1.66
CA LYS A 4 6.86 25.37 -1.08
C LYS A 4 6.04 24.23 -1.71
N ILE A 5 5.52 24.45 -2.91
CA ILE A 5 4.78 23.47 -3.69
C ILE A 5 5.78 22.97 -4.74
N ILE A 6 6.05 21.67 -4.76
CA ILE A 6 6.82 21.08 -5.85
C ILE A 6 5.88 21.01 -7.06
N PRO A 7 6.11 21.80 -8.14
CA PRO A 7 5.25 21.73 -9.30
C PRO A 7 5.42 20.36 -9.98
N ILE A 8 4.33 19.62 -10.09
CA ILE A 8 4.29 18.37 -10.86
C ILE A 8 3.91 18.74 -12.29
N THR A 9 4.87 18.61 -13.21
CA THR A 9 4.61 18.82 -14.64
C THR A 9 3.91 17.61 -15.23
N ASP A 10 2.72 17.81 -15.81
CA ASP A 10 2.03 16.76 -16.55
C ASP A 10 2.74 16.50 -17.90
N LEU A 11 3.54 15.44 -17.95
CA LEU A 11 4.27 15.05 -19.16
C LEU A 11 3.33 14.64 -20.32
N ARG A 12 2.03 14.40 -20.09
CA ARG A 12 1.05 14.17 -21.15
C ARG A 12 0.82 15.42 -22.00
N GLU A 13 0.93 16.60 -21.38
CA GLU A 13 0.84 17.88 -22.09
C GLU A 13 2.07 18.15 -22.97
N LEU A 14 3.21 17.55 -22.61
CA LEU A 14 4.49 17.78 -23.28
C LEU A 14 4.68 17.00 -24.59
N ARG A 15 3.69 16.22 -25.05
CA ARG A 15 3.76 15.39 -26.28
C ARG A 15 5.12 14.70 -26.43
N LEU A 16 5.66 14.16 -25.33
CA LEU A 16 6.91 13.42 -25.39
C LEU A 16 6.73 12.24 -26.38
N PRO A 17 7.69 11.99 -27.27
CA PRO A 17 7.61 10.85 -28.17
C PRO A 17 7.42 9.58 -27.35
N SER A 18 6.47 8.74 -27.75
CA SER A 18 6.26 7.43 -27.13
C SER A 18 7.58 6.66 -27.14
N MET A 19 7.93 6.06 -26.00
CA MET A 19 9.08 5.16 -25.91
C MET A 19 8.97 4.12 -27.04
N PRO A 20 10.01 3.95 -27.89
CA PRO A 20 9.95 3.00 -28.99
C PRO A 20 9.81 1.59 -28.41
N VAL A 21 8.76 0.88 -28.81
CA VAL A 21 8.58 -0.53 -28.47
C VAL A 21 9.50 -1.34 -29.37
N PRO A 22 10.45 -2.12 -28.83
CA PRO A 22 11.33 -2.97 -29.64
C PRO A 22 10.52 -3.93 -30.50
N SER A 23 10.94 -4.14 -31.75
CA SER A 23 10.30 -5.10 -32.67
C SER A 23 10.52 -6.55 -32.26
N ALA A 24 11.60 -6.82 -31.52
CA ALA A 24 11.89 -8.11 -30.93
C ALA A 24 11.83 -7.99 -29.39
N PRO A 25 10.99 -8.80 -28.70
CA PRO A 25 10.95 -8.80 -27.25
C PRO A 25 12.24 -9.38 -26.68
N GLU A 26 12.69 -8.82 -25.57
CA GLU A 26 13.83 -9.37 -24.81
C GLU A 26 13.44 -10.72 -24.17
N ALA A 27 14.35 -11.69 -24.23
CA ALA A 27 14.12 -12.98 -23.61
C ALA A 27 14.07 -12.84 -22.08
N PRO A 28 13.11 -13.47 -21.39
CA PRO A 28 13.02 -13.42 -19.94
C PRO A 28 14.11 -14.29 -19.31
N THR A 29 15.19 -13.66 -18.85
CA THR A 29 16.31 -14.32 -18.16
C THR A 29 16.13 -14.39 -16.64
N GLY A 30 15.01 -13.85 -16.12
CA GLY A 30 14.82 -13.62 -14.68
C GLY A 30 15.64 -12.47 -14.11
N LEU A 31 16.42 -11.76 -14.95
CA LEU A 31 17.28 -10.65 -14.55
C LEU A 31 16.98 -9.44 -15.42
N LEU A 32 16.25 -8.48 -14.88
CA LEU A 32 15.98 -7.20 -15.52
C LEU A 32 16.34 -6.07 -14.57
N ASN A 33 17.23 -5.18 -15.01
CA ASN A 33 17.66 -4.02 -14.24
C ASN A 33 17.23 -2.73 -14.93
N ASP A 34 16.96 -1.69 -14.14
CA ASP A 34 16.78 -0.36 -14.68
C ASP A 34 18.13 0.34 -14.98
N ALA A 35 18.07 1.58 -15.47
CA ALA A 35 19.25 2.39 -15.82
C ALA A 35 20.15 2.74 -14.62
N LEU A 36 19.67 2.56 -13.39
CA LEU A 36 20.46 2.72 -12.15
C LEU A 36 20.96 1.36 -11.62
N GLY A 37 20.77 0.28 -12.37
CA GLY A 37 21.18 -1.07 -11.99
C GLY A 37 20.31 -1.72 -10.91
N ARG A 38 19.11 -1.20 -10.63
CA ARG A 38 18.20 -1.78 -9.63
C ARG A 38 17.40 -2.93 -10.26
N PRO A 39 17.30 -4.10 -9.59
CA PRO A 39 16.57 -5.23 -10.14
C PRO A 39 15.05 -5.02 -10.08
N LEU A 40 14.35 -5.52 -11.09
CA LEU A 40 12.91 -5.67 -11.09
C LEU A 40 12.52 -6.80 -10.12
N HIS A 41 11.77 -6.47 -9.06
CA HIS A 41 11.45 -7.43 -8.00
C HIS A 41 9.98 -7.39 -7.53
N ASP A 42 9.41 -6.19 -7.36
CA ASP A 42 8.02 -5.98 -6.91
C ASP A 42 7.14 -5.52 -8.08
N LEU A 43 5.98 -6.17 -8.27
CA LEU A 43 4.91 -5.68 -9.13
C LEU A 43 3.72 -5.22 -8.28
N ARG A 44 3.38 -3.94 -8.37
CA ARG A 44 2.19 -3.36 -7.74
C ARG A 44 1.03 -3.36 -8.73
N ILE A 45 -0.06 -4.03 -8.38
CA ILE A 45 -1.23 -4.21 -9.24
C ILE A 45 -2.42 -3.48 -8.61
N SER A 46 -2.83 -2.38 -9.24
CA SER A 46 -4.06 -1.66 -8.90
C SER A 46 -5.25 -2.38 -9.52
N VAL A 47 -6.14 -2.96 -8.72
CA VAL A 47 -7.27 -3.77 -9.20
C VAL A 47 -8.56 -2.96 -9.38
N THR A 48 -8.59 -1.73 -8.87
CA THR A 48 -9.71 -0.80 -8.96
C THR A 48 -9.26 0.60 -8.61
N ASP A 49 -9.93 1.60 -9.14
CA ASP A 49 -9.84 3.02 -8.79
C ASP A 49 -10.86 3.46 -7.73
N ARG A 50 -11.78 2.57 -7.34
CA ARG A 50 -12.84 2.86 -6.35
C ARG A 50 -12.36 2.60 -4.93
N CYS A 51 -12.75 3.47 -4.01
CA CYS A 51 -12.53 3.31 -2.57
C CYS A 51 -13.81 3.62 -1.80
N ASN A 52 -14.01 2.96 -0.67
CA ASN A 52 -15.09 3.23 0.27
C ASN A 52 -14.70 4.24 1.36
N PHE A 53 -13.44 4.68 1.40
CA PHE A 53 -12.96 5.81 2.20
C PHE A 53 -12.72 7.04 1.30
N ARG A 54 -12.59 8.21 1.91
CA ARG A 54 -12.27 9.49 1.26
C ARG A 54 -11.12 10.18 1.97
N CYS A 55 -10.05 9.42 2.23
CA CYS A 55 -8.97 9.91 3.05
C CYS A 55 -8.43 11.24 2.53
N VAL A 56 -8.29 12.23 3.42
CA VAL A 56 -7.97 13.62 3.04
C VAL A 56 -6.65 13.75 2.29
N TYR A 57 -5.73 12.81 2.50
CA TYR A 57 -4.43 12.75 1.84
C TYR A 57 -4.40 11.92 0.55
N CYS A 58 -5.52 11.30 0.14
CA CYS A 58 -5.53 10.34 -0.97
C CYS A 58 -6.71 10.50 -1.92
N MET A 59 -7.94 10.53 -1.40
CA MET A 59 -9.15 10.68 -2.20
C MET A 59 -10.08 11.73 -1.55
N PRO A 60 -9.65 12.99 -1.48
CA PRO A 60 -10.42 14.07 -0.83
C PRO A 60 -11.79 14.25 -1.51
N LYS A 61 -12.85 14.49 -0.72
CA LYS A 61 -14.23 14.59 -1.24
C LYS A 61 -14.42 15.75 -2.21
N GLU A 62 -13.61 16.79 -2.10
CA GLU A 62 -13.65 17.96 -3.00
C GLU A 62 -13.28 17.58 -4.44
N VAL A 63 -12.50 16.51 -4.60
CA VAL A 63 -12.09 15.98 -5.91
C VAL A 63 -12.89 14.72 -6.26
N PHE A 64 -13.09 13.82 -5.31
CA PHE A 64 -13.72 12.50 -5.51
C PHE A 64 -15.14 12.48 -4.93
N ASP A 65 -15.95 13.45 -5.36
CA ASP A 65 -17.35 13.58 -4.95
C ASP A 65 -18.24 12.47 -5.56
N LYS A 66 -19.56 12.67 -5.45
CA LYS A 66 -20.56 11.74 -5.98
C LYS A 66 -20.62 11.72 -7.53
N ASP A 67 -20.16 12.79 -8.17
CA ASP A 67 -20.21 13.00 -9.61
C ASP A 67 -18.86 12.62 -10.27
N TYR A 68 -17.84 12.26 -9.47
CA TYR A 68 -16.57 11.75 -9.96
C TYR A 68 -16.74 10.50 -10.85
N ALA A 69 -16.28 10.62 -12.09
CA ALA A 69 -16.35 9.56 -13.09
C ALA A 69 -15.21 8.54 -12.89
N TYR A 70 -15.49 7.52 -12.09
CA TYR A 70 -14.65 6.32 -12.00
C TYR A 70 -14.61 5.54 -13.32
N LEU A 71 -13.55 4.77 -13.51
CA LEU A 71 -13.39 3.89 -14.66
C LEU A 71 -14.60 2.95 -14.82
N PRO A 72 -15.17 2.87 -16.03
CA PRO A 72 -16.10 1.82 -16.40
C PRO A 72 -15.51 0.44 -16.16
N HIS A 73 -16.35 -0.55 -15.89
CA HIS A 73 -15.88 -1.91 -15.61
C HIS A 73 -15.05 -2.50 -16.76
N GLY A 74 -15.40 -2.19 -18.02
CA GLY A 74 -14.71 -2.66 -19.21
C GLY A 74 -13.32 -2.05 -19.42
N ASP A 75 -13.01 -0.94 -18.75
CA ASP A 75 -11.70 -0.28 -18.85
C ASP A 75 -10.72 -0.79 -17.78
N LEU A 76 -11.19 -1.59 -16.84
CA LEU A 76 -10.36 -2.27 -15.85
C LEU A 76 -9.92 -3.62 -16.43
N LEU A 77 -8.62 -3.91 -16.32
CA LEU A 77 -8.09 -5.21 -16.73
C LEU A 77 -8.87 -6.36 -16.07
N SER A 78 -9.20 -7.36 -16.88
CA SER A 78 -9.71 -8.65 -16.41
C SER A 78 -8.66 -9.37 -15.56
N PHE A 79 -9.08 -10.35 -14.77
CA PHE A 79 -8.13 -11.12 -13.97
C PHE A 79 -7.21 -11.99 -14.83
N GLU A 80 -7.70 -12.42 -15.99
CA GLU A 80 -6.94 -13.11 -17.03
C GLU A 80 -5.84 -12.22 -17.60
N GLU A 81 -6.15 -10.97 -17.90
CA GLU A 81 -5.16 -9.98 -18.37
C GLU A 81 -4.13 -9.65 -17.29
N ILE A 82 -4.58 -9.40 -16.04
CA ILE A 82 -3.68 -9.17 -14.91
C ILE A 82 -2.75 -10.37 -14.73
N THR A 83 -3.28 -11.59 -14.75
CA THR A 83 -2.49 -12.81 -14.59
C THR A 83 -1.52 -13.01 -15.75
N ARG A 84 -1.92 -12.71 -16.98
CA ARG A 84 -1.04 -12.72 -18.16
C ARG A 84 0.12 -11.75 -17.97
N VAL A 85 -0.15 -10.50 -17.57
CA VAL A 85 0.88 -9.49 -17.35
C VAL A 85 1.79 -9.90 -16.20
N ALA A 86 1.23 -10.31 -15.06
CA ALA A 86 1.99 -10.79 -13.92
C ALA A 86 2.95 -11.94 -14.30
N ARG A 87 2.49 -12.91 -15.09
CA ARG A 87 3.34 -14.01 -15.58
C ARG A 87 4.55 -13.51 -16.38
N LEU A 88 4.37 -12.50 -17.23
CA LEU A 88 5.48 -11.91 -17.99
C LEU A 88 6.48 -11.22 -17.05
N PHE A 89 5.99 -10.40 -16.12
CA PHE A 89 6.85 -9.74 -15.12
C PHE A 89 7.61 -10.74 -14.23
N VAL A 90 6.95 -11.82 -13.82
CA VAL A 90 7.56 -12.90 -13.04
C VAL A 90 8.67 -13.59 -13.83
N ALA A 91 8.48 -13.81 -15.13
CA ALA A 91 9.52 -14.36 -16.00
C ALA A 91 10.75 -13.44 -16.09
N HIS A 92 10.58 -12.12 -15.92
CA HIS A 92 11.67 -11.14 -15.90
C HIS A 92 12.28 -10.88 -14.51
N GLY A 93 11.85 -11.60 -13.46
CA GLY A 93 12.47 -11.55 -12.13
C GLY A 93 11.57 -11.05 -11.00
N VAL A 94 10.31 -10.70 -11.26
CA VAL A 94 9.39 -10.34 -10.17
C VAL A 94 9.14 -11.55 -9.25
N GLU A 95 9.39 -11.34 -7.96
CA GLU A 95 9.15 -12.35 -6.92
C GLU A 95 7.98 -11.99 -6.00
N LYS A 96 7.52 -10.72 -6.05
CA LYS A 96 6.51 -10.20 -5.15
C LYS A 96 5.42 -9.45 -5.88
N LEU A 97 4.18 -9.83 -5.60
CA LEU A 97 2.97 -9.21 -6.14
C LEU A 97 2.26 -8.46 -5.01
N ARG A 98 2.01 -7.16 -5.19
CA ARG A 98 1.24 -6.34 -4.26
C ARG A 98 -0.07 -5.91 -4.89
N LEU A 99 -1.16 -6.47 -4.40
CA LEU A 99 -2.52 -6.04 -4.74
C LEU A 99 -2.88 -4.78 -3.95
N THR A 100 -3.45 -3.81 -4.66
CA THR A 100 -3.85 -2.49 -4.14
C THR A 100 -4.99 -1.93 -5.01
N GLY A 101 -5.40 -0.70 -4.78
CA GLY A 101 -6.14 0.09 -5.76
C GLY A 101 -6.48 1.46 -5.17
N GLY A 102 -7.74 1.86 -5.32
CA GLY A 102 -8.48 2.40 -4.18
C GLY A 102 -8.57 1.34 -3.08
N GLU A 103 -9.76 0.85 -2.76
CA GLU A 103 -9.91 -0.28 -1.82
C GLU A 103 -10.04 -1.60 -2.60
N PRO A 104 -8.98 -2.43 -2.66
CA PRO A 104 -9.00 -3.66 -3.46
C PRO A 104 -10.09 -4.63 -3.04
N LEU A 105 -10.50 -4.67 -1.77
CA LEU A 105 -11.55 -5.57 -1.30
C LEU A 105 -12.95 -5.23 -1.87
N LEU A 106 -13.11 -4.08 -2.53
CA LEU A 106 -14.31 -3.74 -3.31
C LEU A 106 -14.34 -4.43 -4.69
N ARG A 107 -13.20 -4.89 -5.21
CA ARG A 107 -13.15 -5.65 -6.45
C ARG A 107 -13.78 -7.01 -6.22
N LYS A 108 -14.94 -7.24 -6.84
CA LYS A 108 -15.66 -8.52 -6.75
C LYS A 108 -14.76 -9.69 -7.16
N ASN A 109 -14.88 -10.80 -6.44
CA ASN A 109 -14.14 -12.05 -6.67
C ASN A 109 -12.60 -11.89 -6.62
N LEU A 110 -12.06 -10.93 -5.86
CA LEU A 110 -10.62 -10.73 -5.72
C LEU A 110 -9.87 -12.01 -5.31
N GLU A 111 -10.51 -12.88 -4.51
CA GLU A 111 -9.98 -14.18 -4.11
C GLU A 111 -9.67 -15.06 -5.33
N GLY A 112 -10.48 -14.98 -6.39
CA GLY A 112 -10.21 -15.66 -7.66
C GLY A 112 -8.93 -15.18 -8.33
N LEU A 113 -8.67 -13.86 -8.34
CA LEU A 113 -7.40 -13.32 -8.83
C LEU A 113 -6.23 -13.81 -7.97
N VAL A 114 -6.35 -13.81 -6.64
CA VAL A 114 -5.31 -14.34 -5.74
C VAL A 114 -4.97 -15.79 -6.10
N GLY A 115 -5.98 -16.63 -6.31
CA GLY A 115 -5.78 -18.02 -6.73
C GLY A 115 -5.05 -18.15 -8.08
N MET A 116 -5.42 -17.35 -9.07
CA MET A 116 -4.74 -17.32 -10.37
C MET A 116 -3.27 -16.91 -10.25
N LEU A 117 -2.97 -15.90 -9.42
CA LEU A 117 -1.62 -15.43 -9.18
C LEU A 117 -0.80 -16.43 -8.35
N ARG A 118 -1.44 -17.14 -7.41
CA ARG A 118 -0.79 -18.17 -6.58
C ARG A 118 -0.27 -19.34 -7.41
N ALA A 119 -0.93 -19.66 -8.53
CA ALA A 119 -0.49 -20.70 -9.47
C ALA A 119 0.79 -20.32 -10.24
N LEU A 120 1.22 -19.05 -10.20
CA LEU A 120 2.49 -18.63 -10.80
C LEU A 120 3.67 -18.97 -9.88
N SER A 121 4.81 -19.27 -10.51
CA SER A 121 6.08 -19.54 -9.85
C SER A 121 7.19 -18.71 -10.50
N THR A 122 8.19 -18.33 -9.70
CA THR A 122 9.41 -17.69 -10.20
C THR A 122 10.14 -18.60 -11.20
N PRO A 123 11.07 -18.08 -12.03
CA PRO A 123 11.90 -18.91 -12.90
C PRO A 123 12.65 -20.04 -12.16
N SER A 124 12.95 -19.82 -10.87
CA SER A 124 13.57 -20.82 -9.98
C SER A 124 12.59 -21.87 -9.40
N GLY A 125 11.31 -21.82 -9.77
CA GLY A 125 10.27 -22.72 -9.26
C GLY A 125 9.76 -22.39 -7.85
N ARG A 126 10.17 -21.25 -7.27
CA ARG A 126 9.69 -20.80 -5.94
C ARG A 126 8.33 -20.11 -6.03
N PRO A 127 7.47 -20.24 -5.00
CA PRO A 127 6.26 -19.44 -4.90
C PRO A 127 6.57 -17.95 -4.76
N LEU A 128 5.76 -17.10 -5.40
CA LEU A 128 5.73 -15.64 -5.23
C LEU A 128 5.21 -15.23 -3.84
N ASP A 129 5.66 -14.09 -3.32
CA ASP A 129 5.04 -13.40 -2.15
C ASP A 129 3.87 -12.54 -2.62
N ILE A 130 2.64 -12.95 -2.29
CA ILE A 130 1.41 -12.26 -2.69
C ILE A 130 0.85 -11.50 -1.49
N THR A 131 0.83 -10.18 -1.62
CA THR A 131 0.49 -9.26 -0.54
C THR A 131 -0.67 -8.36 -0.93
N LEU A 132 -1.49 -7.96 0.04
CA LEU A 132 -2.59 -7.03 -0.16
C LEU A 132 -2.40 -5.78 0.70
N THR A 133 -2.68 -4.60 0.17
CA THR A 133 -2.81 -3.35 0.94
C THR A 133 -4.26 -2.89 0.94
N THR A 134 -4.86 -2.75 2.12
CA THR A 134 -6.30 -2.45 2.31
C THR A 134 -6.49 -1.47 3.47
N ASN A 135 -7.58 -0.72 3.49
CA ASN A 135 -8.02 0.05 4.66
C ASN A 135 -8.63 -0.83 5.77
N GLY A 136 -8.80 -2.13 5.53
CA GLY A 136 -9.25 -3.10 6.52
C GLY A 136 -10.78 -3.20 6.67
N SER A 137 -11.55 -2.30 6.07
CA SER A 137 -13.01 -2.20 6.26
C SER A 137 -13.81 -3.45 5.89
N LEU A 138 -13.30 -4.27 4.97
CA LEU A 138 -13.90 -5.53 4.54
C LEU A 138 -13.08 -6.76 4.96
N LEU A 139 -11.98 -6.55 5.68
CA LEU A 139 -10.98 -7.58 5.91
C LEU A 139 -11.51 -8.71 6.79
N ALA A 140 -12.25 -8.39 7.86
CA ALA A 140 -12.83 -9.42 8.73
C ALA A 140 -13.69 -10.45 7.97
N ARG A 141 -14.44 -9.98 6.97
CA ARG A 141 -15.32 -10.83 6.15
C ARG A 141 -14.57 -11.64 5.09
N LYS A 142 -13.40 -11.18 4.65
CA LYS A 142 -12.68 -11.75 3.50
C LYS A 142 -11.39 -12.49 3.88
N ALA A 143 -10.89 -12.30 5.10
CA ALA A 143 -9.62 -12.83 5.57
C ALA A 143 -9.43 -14.33 5.28
N GLN A 144 -10.40 -15.16 5.68
CA GLN A 144 -10.32 -16.61 5.47
C GLN A 144 -10.29 -16.97 3.98
N ALA A 145 -11.23 -16.46 3.19
CA ALA A 145 -11.29 -16.75 1.76
C ALA A 145 -10.04 -16.28 0.99
N LEU A 146 -9.45 -15.15 1.39
CA LEU A 146 -8.18 -14.67 0.85
C LEU A 146 -7.01 -15.60 1.22
N LYS A 147 -6.96 -16.09 2.46
CA LYS A 147 -5.96 -17.07 2.88
C LYS A 147 -6.10 -18.35 2.08
N ASP A 148 -7.31 -18.89 1.96
CA ASP A 148 -7.61 -20.13 1.26
C ASP A 148 -7.22 -20.03 -0.23
N ALA A 149 -7.38 -18.85 -0.83
CA ALA A 149 -6.93 -18.56 -2.19
C ALA A 149 -5.40 -18.47 -2.34
N GLY A 150 -4.65 -18.39 -1.24
CA GLY A 150 -3.19 -18.36 -1.24
C GLY A 150 -2.56 -16.99 -1.00
N LEU A 151 -3.29 -16.03 -0.42
CA LEU A 151 -2.70 -14.77 0.03
C LEU A 151 -1.74 -15.00 1.20
N ASP A 152 -0.54 -14.42 1.14
CA ASP A 152 0.47 -14.61 2.18
C ASP A 152 0.24 -13.67 3.37
N ARG A 153 0.07 -12.37 3.10
CA ARG A 153 -0.04 -11.33 4.13
C ARG A 153 -0.78 -10.08 3.70
N VAL A 154 -1.24 -9.32 4.68
CA VAL A 154 -1.92 -8.04 4.50
C VAL A 154 -1.14 -6.89 5.13
N THR A 155 -1.27 -5.72 4.51
CA THR A 155 -0.93 -4.43 5.07
C THR A 155 -2.22 -3.64 5.25
N VAL A 156 -2.53 -3.22 6.46
CA VAL A 156 -3.73 -2.45 6.77
C VAL A 156 -3.36 -0.99 7.02
N SER A 157 -4.04 -0.07 6.34
CA SER A 157 -3.93 1.37 6.63
C SER A 157 -4.84 1.72 7.81
N LEU A 158 -4.25 2.25 8.88
CA LEU A 158 -4.94 2.71 10.08
C LEU A 158 -4.23 3.96 10.60
N ASP A 159 -4.88 5.11 10.47
CA ASP A 159 -4.23 6.41 10.70
C ASP A 159 -4.44 6.98 12.11
N ALA A 160 -5.25 6.33 12.95
CA ALA A 160 -5.50 6.73 14.34
C ALA A 160 -6.15 5.59 15.13
N LEU A 161 -6.02 5.62 16.47
CA LEU A 161 -6.82 4.78 17.37
C LEU A 161 -8.03 5.53 17.93
N ASP A 162 -7.94 6.85 18.04
CA ASP A 162 -9.08 7.68 18.38
C ASP A 162 -10.04 7.76 17.19
N ASP A 163 -11.30 7.43 17.46
CA ASP A 163 -12.37 7.35 16.48
C ASP A 163 -12.65 8.71 15.81
N THR A 164 -12.49 9.81 16.55
CA THR A 164 -12.67 11.17 16.00
C THR A 164 -11.54 11.50 15.04
N VAL A 165 -10.28 11.26 15.43
CA VAL A 165 -9.12 11.48 14.57
C VAL A 165 -9.16 10.57 13.33
N PHE A 166 -9.57 9.32 13.50
CA PHE A 166 -9.70 8.37 12.39
C PHE A 166 -10.74 8.82 11.37
N ARG A 167 -11.93 9.25 11.82
CA ARG A 167 -12.96 9.83 10.94
C ARG A 167 -12.47 11.09 10.23
N ARG A 168 -11.69 11.95 10.88
CA ARG A 168 -11.06 13.11 10.20
C ARG A 168 -10.06 12.68 9.13
N MET A 169 -9.34 11.59 9.33
CA MET A 169 -8.35 11.09 8.37
C MET A 169 -9.00 10.41 7.17
N ASN A 170 -10.02 9.57 7.39
CA ASN A 170 -10.66 8.77 6.34
C ASN A 170 -11.87 9.45 5.68
N ASP A 171 -12.38 10.52 6.29
CA ASP A 171 -13.54 11.31 5.90
C ASP A 171 -14.80 10.48 5.59
N VAL A 172 -15.02 9.41 6.36
CA VAL A 172 -16.23 8.57 6.32
C VAL A 172 -16.60 8.11 7.74
N ASP A 173 -17.85 7.70 7.94
CA ASP A 173 -18.26 7.14 9.23
C ASP A 173 -17.93 5.64 9.29
N PHE A 174 -16.67 5.35 9.65
CA PHE A 174 -16.18 3.98 9.86
C PHE A 174 -15.42 3.91 11.18
N ALA A 175 -15.74 2.94 12.03
CA ALA A 175 -15.15 2.82 13.36
C ALA A 175 -13.76 2.18 13.32
N VAL A 176 -12.84 2.68 14.16
CA VAL A 176 -11.50 2.08 14.33
C VAL A 176 -11.61 0.62 14.78
N ALA A 177 -12.57 0.33 15.66
CA ALA A 177 -12.80 -1.00 16.22
C ALA A 177 -13.03 -2.06 15.12
N ASP A 178 -13.71 -1.70 14.03
CA ASP A 178 -13.96 -2.61 12.91
C ASP A 178 -12.67 -2.92 12.11
N VAL A 179 -11.75 -1.95 12.00
CA VAL A 179 -10.43 -2.16 11.38
C VAL A 179 -9.57 -3.06 12.25
N LEU A 180 -9.56 -2.83 13.56
CA LEU A 180 -8.85 -3.68 14.54
C LEU A 180 -9.39 -5.11 14.53
N HIS A 181 -10.72 -5.27 14.50
CA HIS A 181 -11.33 -6.59 14.33
C HIS A 181 -10.90 -7.27 13.02
N GLY A 182 -10.76 -6.50 11.93
CA GLY A 182 -10.20 -6.98 10.66
C GLY A 182 -8.76 -7.49 10.78
N LEU A 183 -7.90 -6.81 11.55
CA LEU A 183 -6.54 -7.26 11.83
C LEU A 183 -6.52 -8.60 12.56
N ASP A 184 -7.33 -8.73 13.61
CA ASP A 184 -7.43 -9.94 14.42
C ASP A 184 -7.96 -11.12 13.59
N ALA A 185 -9.01 -10.89 12.79
CA ALA A 185 -9.56 -11.90 11.90
C ALA A 185 -8.55 -12.36 10.83
N ALA A 186 -7.79 -11.42 10.25
CA ALA A 186 -6.72 -11.76 9.31
C ALA A 186 -5.61 -12.58 9.96
N HIS A 187 -5.21 -12.21 11.19
CA HIS A 187 -4.22 -12.97 11.93
C HIS A 187 -4.70 -14.37 12.27
N ALA A 188 -5.94 -14.51 12.74
CA ALA A 188 -6.58 -15.78 13.07
C ALA A 188 -6.71 -16.70 11.85
N ALA A 189 -6.96 -16.13 10.67
CA ALA A 189 -6.95 -16.87 9.40
C ALA A 189 -5.53 -17.33 8.98
N GLY A 190 -4.48 -16.90 9.66
CA GLY A 190 -3.09 -17.27 9.34
C GLY A 190 -2.46 -16.41 8.24
N LEU A 191 -2.99 -15.21 7.96
CA LEU A 191 -2.31 -14.20 7.16
C LEU A 191 -1.19 -13.60 8.00
N GLY A 192 0.04 -13.53 7.47
CA GLY A 192 1.15 -13.05 8.28
C GLY A 192 2.51 -13.03 7.57
N PRO A 193 3.44 -12.15 8.00
CA PRO A 193 3.26 -11.13 9.05
C PRO A 193 2.39 -9.96 8.58
N ILE A 194 1.47 -9.52 9.45
CA ILE A 194 0.57 -8.39 9.18
C ILE A 194 1.27 -7.08 9.54
N LYS A 195 1.13 -6.09 8.66
CA LYS A 195 1.70 -4.76 8.85
C LYS A 195 0.59 -3.73 8.98
N VAL A 196 0.74 -2.78 9.89
CA VAL A 196 -0.15 -1.63 10.04
C VAL A 196 0.59 -0.39 9.57
N ASN A 197 -0.01 0.36 8.65
CA ASN A 197 0.53 1.60 8.14
C ASN A 197 -0.26 2.78 8.69
N MET A 198 0.45 3.72 9.28
CA MET A 198 -0.10 5.01 9.69
C MET A 198 0.63 6.11 8.92
N VAL A 199 -0.11 6.86 8.10
CA VAL A 199 0.41 8.12 7.55
C VAL A 199 0.31 9.18 8.63
N VAL A 200 1.43 9.84 8.93
CA VAL A 200 1.50 10.88 9.96
C VAL A 200 1.47 12.25 9.30
N LYS A 201 0.41 13.02 9.61
CA LYS A 201 0.18 14.38 9.12
C LYS A 201 0.09 15.34 10.29
N ARG A 202 0.94 16.36 10.30
CA ARG A 202 0.96 17.43 11.30
C ARG A 202 -0.35 18.24 11.27
N GLY A 203 -0.79 18.65 12.44
CA GLY A 203 -2.05 19.34 12.67
C GLY A 203 -3.27 18.42 12.51
N THR A 204 -3.10 17.10 12.44
CA THR A 204 -4.21 16.19 12.16
C THR A 204 -4.21 14.96 13.05
N ASN A 205 -3.13 14.17 13.05
CA ASN A 205 -3.04 12.90 13.78
C ASN A 205 -1.69 12.64 14.46
N GLU A 206 -0.82 13.64 14.62
CA GLU A 206 0.49 13.46 15.26
C GLU A 206 0.41 13.07 16.73
N ASP A 207 -0.71 13.35 17.38
CA ASP A 207 -1.04 12.94 18.74
C ASP A 207 -1.27 11.42 18.83
N GLN A 208 -1.56 10.77 17.71
CA GLN A 208 -1.80 9.32 17.62
C GLN A 208 -0.50 8.50 17.53
N ILE A 209 0.68 9.13 17.37
CA ILE A 209 1.97 8.44 17.28
C ILE A 209 2.22 7.54 18.50
N LEU A 210 2.15 8.10 19.71
CA LEU A 210 2.43 7.36 20.95
C LEU A 210 1.32 6.34 21.29
N PRO A 211 0.01 6.67 21.19
CA PRO A 211 -1.06 5.69 21.33
C PRO A 211 -0.88 4.48 20.42
N MET A 212 -0.61 4.68 19.13
CA MET A 212 -0.38 3.60 18.17
C MET A 212 0.84 2.76 18.56
N ALA A 213 1.96 3.40 18.90
CA ALA A 213 3.17 2.70 19.32
C ALA A 213 2.94 1.84 20.58
N ARG A 214 2.24 2.38 21.59
CA ARG A 214 1.88 1.66 22.82
C ARG A 214 0.93 0.49 22.56
N HIS A 215 -0.08 0.69 21.71
CA HIS A 215 -1.08 -0.34 21.41
C HIS A 215 -0.49 -1.54 20.67
N PHE A 216 0.34 -1.29 19.65
CA PHE A 216 0.93 -2.37 18.85
C PHE A 216 2.21 -2.97 19.47
N LYS A 217 2.78 -2.35 20.51
CA LYS A 217 3.91 -2.92 21.25
C LYS A 217 3.51 -4.25 21.90
N GLY A 218 4.23 -5.32 21.55
CA GLY A 218 3.96 -6.67 22.06
C GLY A 218 2.84 -7.41 21.32
N SER A 219 2.16 -6.76 20.37
CA SER A 219 1.22 -7.41 19.45
C SER A 219 1.96 -8.20 18.36
N PRO A 220 1.29 -9.13 17.65
CA PRO A 220 1.88 -9.80 16.47
C PRO A 220 1.98 -8.88 15.23
N PHE A 221 1.53 -7.63 15.34
CA PHE A 221 1.43 -6.70 14.22
C PHE A 221 2.64 -5.76 14.14
N ILE A 222 3.13 -5.55 12.92
CA ILE A 222 4.25 -4.63 12.66
C ILE A 222 3.70 -3.26 12.33
N LEU A 223 3.77 -2.33 13.28
CA LEU A 223 3.42 -0.92 13.04
C LEU A 223 4.51 -0.20 12.23
N ARG A 224 4.09 0.59 11.24
CA ARG A 224 4.93 1.46 10.43
C ARG A 224 4.33 2.85 10.35
N PHE A 225 5.14 3.84 10.67
CA PHE A 225 4.82 5.24 10.45
C PHE A 225 5.34 5.65 9.07
N ILE A 226 4.54 6.40 8.34
CA ILE A 226 4.83 6.87 6.98
C ILE A 226 4.75 8.39 6.99
N GLU A 227 5.78 9.03 6.47
CA GLU A 227 5.78 10.48 6.26
C GLU A 227 4.66 10.85 5.29
N TYR A 228 3.86 11.86 5.63
CA TYR A 228 2.87 12.40 4.71
C TYR A 228 3.53 12.80 3.39
N MET A 229 2.98 12.30 2.29
CA MET A 229 3.50 12.47 0.94
C MET A 229 2.34 12.65 -0.04
N ASP A 230 2.63 13.27 -1.18
CA ASP A 230 1.65 13.41 -2.25
C ASP A 230 1.24 12.04 -2.81
N VAL A 231 -0.07 11.85 -2.99
CA VAL A 231 -0.62 10.73 -3.74
C VAL A 231 -1.12 11.27 -5.08
N GLY A 232 -0.28 11.17 -6.11
CA GLY A 232 -0.69 11.41 -7.49
C GLY A 232 -1.07 12.85 -7.84
N ALA A 233 -0.44 13.86 -7.22
CA ALA A 233 -0.70 15.29 -7.42
C ALA A 233 -2.07 15.79 -6.90
N SER A 234 -2.78 14.95 -6.16
CA SER A 234 -4.22 15.16 -5.89
C SER A 234 -4.54 15.73 -4.52
N ASN A 235 -3.54 15.85 -3.63
CA ASN A 235 -3.77 16.16 -2.21
C ASN A 235 -3.19 17.50 -1.74
N GLY A 236 -2.67 18.35 -2.64
CA GLY A 236 -2.12 19.65 -2.27
C GLY A 236 -0.97 19.56 -1.26
N TRP A 237 -0.11 18.56 -1.44
CA TRP A 237 0.96 18.21 -0.50
C TRP A 237 1.80 19.42 -0.06
N ASN A 238 2.00 19.54 1.25
CA ASN A 238 2.70 20.64 1.89
C ASN A 238 3.73 20.13 2.90
N MET A 239 4.98 20.55 2.74
CA MET A 239 6.09 20.21 3.63
C MET A 239 5.85 20.62 5.10
N ASP A 240 5.08 21.67 5.35
CA ASP A 240 4.78 22.11 6.72
C ASP A 240 3.88 21.09 7.45
N GLU A 241 3.17 20.24 6.71
CA GLU A 241 2.34 19.16 7.25
C GLU A 241 3.12 17.85 7.46
N VAL A 242 4.38 17.79 7.04
CA VAL A 242 5.22 16.60 7.15
C VAL A 242 5.88 16.53 8.53
N ILE A 243 5.89 15.33 9.12
CA ILE A 243 6.66 15.01 10.32
C ILE A 243 7.75 14.02 9.92
N PRO A 244 9.04 14.42 9.94
CA PRO A 244 10.13 13.53 9.57
C PRO A 244 10.16 12.27 10.44
N SER A 245 10.53 11.14 9.85
CA SER A 245 10.62 9.84 10.52
C SER A 245 11.55 9.87 11.73
N ALA A 246 12.62 10.67 11.67
CA ALA A 246 13.53 10.88 12.80
C ALA A 246 12.84 11.53 14.00
N GLU A 247 11.92 12.46 13.77
CA GLU A 247 11.12 13.09 14.84
C GLU A 247 10.12 12.11 15.43
N VAL A 248 9.47 11.28 14.59
CA VAL A 248 8.58 10.21 15.05
C VAL A 248 9.35 9.21 15.94
N ALA A 249 10.50 8.72 15.46
CA ALA A 249 11.35 7.80 16.21
C ALA A 249 11.84 8.42 17.53
N ARG A 250 12.23 9.70 17.54
CA ARG A 250 12.64 10.43 18.74
C ARG A 250 11.50 10.53 19.76
N ARG A 251 10.29 10.89 19.33
CA ARG A 251 9.10 10.99 20.20
C ARG A 251 8.77 9.65 20.86
N ILE A 252 8.79 8.57 20.08
CA ILE A 252 8.57 7.23 20.60
C ILE A 252 9.69 6.86 21.57
N GLY A 253 10.96 7.08 21.19
CA GLY A 253 12.13 6.72 21.98
C GLY A 253 12.21 7.39 23.36
N LEU A 254 11.58 8.56 23.55
CA LEU A 254 11.50 9.22 24.85
C LEU A 254 10.61 8.48 25.86
N GLU A 255 9.59 7.75 25.37
CA GLU A 255 8.57 7.09 26.19
C GLU A 255 8.71 5.55 26.16
N LEU A 256 9.14 5.03 25.02
CA LEU A 256 9.33 3.62 24.71
C LEU A 256 10.71 3.49 24.06
N PRO A 257 11.76 3.16 24.83
CA PRO A 257 13.13 3.07 24.31
C PRO A 257 13.19 2.22 23.03
N LEU A 258 13.84 2.75 21.99
CA LEU A 258 13.99 2.12 20.69
C LEU A 258 15.47 1.83 20.40
N ALA A 259 15.76 0.64 19.91
CA ALA A 259 17.05 0.28 19.34
C ALA A 259 16.91 0.11 17.81
N PRO A 260 17.76 0.74 17.00
CA PRO A 260 17.75 0.54 15.55
C PRO A 260 18.09 -0.91 15.19
N VAL A 261 17.52 -1.41 14.10
CA VAL A 261 17.75 -2.75 13.55
C VAL A 261 18.10 -2.64 12.08
N ALA A 262 18.95 -3.54 11.58
CA ALA A 262 19.31 -3.60 10.18
C ALA A 262 18.10 -3.86 9.26
N ALA A 263 18.22 -3.41 8.02
CA ALA A 263 17.27 -3.77 6.96
C ALA A 263 17.21 -5.29 6.76
N ASN A 264 16.03 -5.81 6.39
CA ASN A 264 15.84 -7.20 6.03
C ASN A 264 16.48 -7.56 4.68
N TYR A 265 16.54 -6.60 3.76
CA TYR A 265 17.01 -6.80 2.39
C TYR A 265 17.55 -5.49 1.80
N SER A 266 18.35 -5.62 0.74
CA SER A 266 18.91 -4.47 0.01
C SER A 266 17.79 -3.64 -0.62
N GLY A 267 17.80 -2.33 -0.40
CA GLY A 267 16.76 -1.43 -0.92
C GLY A 267 15.47 -1.41 -0.11
N GLU A 268 15.42 -1.98 1.10
CA GLU A 268 14.29 -1.77 2.02
C GLU A 268 14.15 -0.27 2.33
N THR A 269 12.97 0.30 2.07
CA THR A 269 12.71 1.73 2.25
C THR A 269 12.38 2.11 3.69
N ALA A 270 12.07 1.14 4.53
CA ALA A 270 11.74 1.36 5.93
C ALA A 270 13.01 1.28 6.79
N ALA A 271 13.30 2.34 7.54
CA ALA A 271 14.17 2.22 8.71
C ALA A 271 13.44 1.41 9.79
N ARG A 272 14.20 0.63 10.57
CA ARG A 272 13.63 -0.37 11.50
C ARG A 272 14.14 -0.14 12.92
N TRP A 273 13.25 -0.39 13.86
CA TRP A 273 13.52 -0.32 15.28
C TRP A 273 12.88 -1.50 16.00
N ARG A 274 13.42 -1.83 17.18
CA ARG A 274 12.84 -2.73 18.16
C ARG A 274 12.76 -2.04 19.53
N TYR A 275 11.82 -2.47 20.35
CA TYR A 275 11.78 -2.11 21.77
C TYR A 275 12.82 -2.88 22.58
#